data_AF-A0A533ZVR1-F1
#
_entry.id   AF-A0A533ZVR1-F1
#
_cell.length_a   1.000
_cell.length_b   1.000
_cell.length_c   1.000
_cell.angle_alpha   90.00
_cell.angle_beta   90.00
_cell.angle_gamma   90.00
#
_symmetry.space_group_name_H-M   'P 1'
#
loop_
_entity.id
_entity.type
_entity.pdbx_description
1 polymer ?
#
loop_
_entity_poly.entity_id
_entity_poly.type
_entity_poly.pdbx_seq_one_letter_code
_entity_poly.pdbx_strand_id
1 'polypeptide(L)'
;MRNRKVVIVPIWKSDAEQETVLRTAVSVRDDLEKAGIRVKLDGRPELKPGAKYFEWEAKGVPLRLEIGPRDVAAAQVMTARRAGGKAPAKVEGIARTVLAVLDEIQAALFQAAKERREAHSIRGATKAQFLEFMKAGGGGFAYGGFCGSPICEAEIKRETAATVRVLPDEEFRSPQVPRTCMWCGKPSIAEAVWAQAY
;
A
#
# COMPACT_ATOMS: atom_id res chain seq x y z
N MET A 1 -13.43 13.93 1.67
CA MET A 1 -12.82 13.33 2.87
C MET A 1 -11.35 13.74 2.93
N ARG A 2 -10.91 14.52 3.95
CA ARG A 2 -9.46 14.75 4.15
C ARG A 2 -8.83 13.42 4.53
N ASN A 3 -7.88 12.94 3.73
CA ASN A 3 -7.19 11.67 3.94
C ASN A 3 -6.40 11.72 5.27
N ARG A 4 -6.73 10.87 6.25
CA ARG A 4 -6.15 10.89 7.61
C ARG A 4 -5.06 9.83 7.72
N LYS A 5 -3.90 10.20 8.26
CA LYS A 5 -2.80 9.25 8.48
C LYS A 5 -2.90 8.57 9.85
N VAL A 6 -3.41 9.29 10.85
CA VAL A 6 -3.50 8.78 12.22
C VAL A 6 -4.90 9.00 12.77
N VAL A 7 -5.38 8.06 13.57
CA VAL A 7 -6.56 8.26 14.41
C VAL A 7 -6.26 7.93 15.86
N ILE A 8 -6.68 8.79 16.77
CA ILE A 8 -6.59 8.59 18.22
C ILE A 8 -7.96 8.13 18.71
N VAL A 9 -8.00 6.98 19.36
CA VAL A 9 -9.20 6.42 19.99
C VAL A 9 -8.97 6.38 21.51
N PRO A 10 -9.48 7.37 22.25
CA PRO A 10 -9.46 7.36 23.71
C PRO A 10 -10.45 6.31 24.26
N ILE A 11 -10.07 5.66 25.36
CA ILE A 11 -10.79 4.55 26.01
C ILE A 11 -10.94 4.87 27.50
N TRP A 12 -12.15 4.81 28.05
CA TRP A 12 -12.43 5.03 29.46
C TRP A 12 -13.69 4.25 29.89
N LYS A 13 -13.88 4.09 31.19
CA LYS A 13 -15.07 3.46 31.80
C LYS A 13 -15.82 4.36 32.77
N SER A 14 -15.17 5.38 33.32
CA SER A 14 -15.76 6.35 34.25
C SER A 14 -15.50 7.78 33.80
N ASP A 15 -16.27 8.73 34.32
CA ASP A 15 -16.11 10.16 34.00
C ASP A 15 -14.75 10.72 34.46
N ALA A 16 -14.24 10.24 35.60
CA ALA A 16 -12.92 10.63 36.10
C ALA A 16 -11.77 10.15 35.18
N GLU A 17 -11.90 8.94 34.63
CA GLU A 17 -10.96 8.43 33.61
C GLU A 17 -11.08 9.22 32.30
N GLN A 18 -12.30 9.58 31.90
CA GLN A 18 -12.60 10.27 30.65
C GLN A 18 -11.82 11.59 30.54
N GLU A 19 -11.86 12.43 31.58
CA GLU A 19 -11.19 13.73 31.56
C GLU A 19 -9.67 13.56 31.36
N THR A 20 -9.06 12.67 32.14
CA THR A 20 -7.61 12.44 32.11
C THR A 20 -7.18 11.87 30.76
N VAL A 21 -7.92 10.91 30.21
CA VAL A 21 -7.64 10.29 28.92
C VAL A 21 -7.81 11.29 27.76
N LEU A 22 -8.89 12.07 27.77
CA LEU A 22 -9.14 13.07 26.72
C LEU A 22 -8.09 14.17 26.73
N ARG A 23 -7.65 14.63 27.90
CA ARG A 23 -6.57 15.62 28.02
C ARG A 23 -5.28 15.10 27.38
N THR A 24 -4.87 13.87 27.70
CA THR A 24 -3.69 13.25 27.07
C THR A 24 -3.89 13.08 25.56
N ALA A 25 -5.07 12.64 25.12
CA ALA A 25 -5.37 12.47 23.70
C ALA A 25 -5.33 13.78 22.92
N VAL A 26 -5.77 14.89 23.51
CA VAL A 26 -5.67 16.23 22.94
C VAL A 26 -4.21 16.68 22.86
N SER A 27 -3.42 16.49 23.92
CA SER A 27 -1.98 16.81 23.88
C SER A 27 -1.26 16.03 22.78
N VAL A 28 -1.47 14.73 22.69
CA VAL A 28 -0.89 13.88 21.63
C VAL A 28 -1.35 14.33 20.25
N ARG A 29 -2.64 14.67 20.07
CA ARG A 29 -3.13 15.22 18.80
C ARG A 29 -2.35 16.49 18.43
N ASP A 30 -2.22 17.42 19.35
CA ASP A 30 -1.60 18.73 19.08
C ASP A 30 -0.11 18.58 18.74
N ASP A 31 0.61 17.69 19.42
CA ASP A 31 2.01 17.39 19.11
C ASP A 31 2.17 16.76 17.72
N LEU A 32 1.26 15.88 17.32
CA LEU A 32 1.24 15.30 15.98
C LEU A 32 0.87 16.35 14.91
N GLU A 33 -0.11 17.21 15.17
CA GLU A 33 -0.50 18.29 14.25
C GLU A 33 0.63 19.31 14.05
N LYS A 34 1.34 19.69 15.12
CA LYS A 34 2.54 20.55 15.06
C LYS A 34 3.64 19.94 14.19
N ALA A 35 3.77 18.61 14.19
CA ALA A 35 4.68 17.88 13.32
C ALA A 35 4.14 17.68 11.88
N GLY A 36 3.01 18.30 11.51
CA GLY A 36 2.42 18.23 10.18
C GLY A 36 1.65 16.93 9.91
N ILE A 37 1.37 16.12 10.93
CA ILE A 37 0.70 14.83 10.79
C ILE A 37 -0.81 15.02 10.80
N ARG A 38 -1.48 14.56 9.75
CA ARG A 38 -2.95 14.57 9.65
C ARG A 38 -3.56 13.54 10.59
N VAL A 39 -4.00 14.00 11.76
CA VAL A 39 -4.58 13.18 12.82
C VAL A 39 -6.07 13.49 13.02
N LYS A 40 -6.82 12.52 13.54
CA LYS A 40 -8.16 12.74 14.10
C LYS A 40 -8.21 12.18 15.51
N LEU A 41 -8.79 12.94 16.44
CA LEU A 41 -9.29 12.40 17.70
C LEU A 41 -10.74 11.94 17.54
N ASP A 42 -11.01 10.67 17.84
CA ASP A 42 -12.35 10.06 17.84
C ASP A 42 -12.89 9.85 19.27
N GLY A 43 -13.27 10.97 19.88
CA GLY A 43 -13.82 11.04 21.23
C GLY A 43 -15.31 10.76 21.35
N ARG A 44 -15.99 10.27 20.30
CA ARG A 44 -17.44 9.99 20.29
C ARG A 44 -17.84 9.06 21.46
N PRO A 45 -18.59 9.52 22.47
CA PRO A 45 -18.92 8.70 23.65
C PRO A 45 -19.96 7.60 23.34
N GLU A 46 -20.77 7.79 22.32
CA GLU A 46 -21.85 6.87 21.91
C GLU A 46 -21.34 5.59 21.23
N LEU A 47 -20.07 5.56 20.82
CA LEU A 47 -19.46 4.41 20.16
C LEU A 47 -18.47 3.69 21.06
N LYS A 48 -18.65 2.37 21.17
CA LYS A 48 -17.66 1.49 21.81
C LYS A 48 -16.33 1.54 21.04
N PRO A 49 -15.17 1.40 21.72
CA PRO A 49 -13.86 1.42 21.06
C PRO A 49 -13.74 0.46 19.87
N GLY A 50 -14.25 -0.77 19.99
CA GLY A 50 -14.23 -1.75 18.90
C GLY A 50 -14.95 -1.29 17.62
N ALA A 51 -16.07 -0.57 17.76
CA ALA A 51 -16.80 0.00 16.62
C ALA A 51 -15.97 1.10 15.92
N LYS A 52 -15.28 1.94 16.71
CA LYS A 52 -14.35 2.94 16.19
C LYS A 52 -13.19 2.27 15.45
N TYR A 53 -12.61 1.21 16.01
CA TYR A 53 -11.50 0.48 15.40
C TYR A 53 -11.88 -0.02 14.00
N PHE A 54 -13.01 -0.72 13.91
CA PHE A 54 -13.54 -1.22 12.65
C PHE A 54 -13.81 -0.10 11.64
N GLU A 55 -14.41 1.02 12.06
CA GLU A 55 -14.68 2.15 11.15
C GLU A 55 -13.38 2.69 10.52
N TRP A 56 -12.34 2.88 11.33
CA TRP A 56 -11.07 3.44 10.84
C TRP A 56 -10.25 2.43 10.03
N GLU A 57 -10.33 1.14 10.37
CA GLU A 57 -9.77 0.04 9.58
C GLU A 57 -10.53 -0.14 8.26
N ALA A 58 -11.84 0.09 8.18
CA ALA A 58 -12.54 0.10 6.90
C ALA A 58 -12.08 1.29 6.04
N LYS A 59 -11.85 2.46 6.66
CA LYS A 59 -11.52 3.73 5.98
C LYS A 59 -10.10 3.89 5.44
N GLY A 60 -9.21 2.93 5.61
CA GLY A 60 -7.84 3.07 5.09
C GLY A 60 -6.81 3.63 6.07
N VAL A 61 -7.17 4.02 7.30
CA VAL A 61 -6.23 4.75 8.18
C VAL A 61 -5.05 3.84 8.56
N PRO A 62 -3.79 4.23 8.28
CA PRO A 62 -2.66 3.33 8.44
C PRO A 62 -2.28 3.09 9.90
N LEU A 63 -2.46 4.09 10.77
CA LEU A 63 -2.08 4.00 12.19
C LEU A 63 -3.21 4.47 13.11
N ARG A 64 -3.52 3.66 14.11
CA ARG A 64 -4.40 4.01 15.22
C ARG A 64 -3.59 4.12 16.51
N LEU A 65 -3.87 5.14 17.32
CA LEU A 65 -3.35 5.31 18.67
C LEU A 65 -4.50 5.05 19.66
N GLU A 66 -4.34 4.05 20.49
CA GLU A 66 -5.26 3.70 21.57
C GLU A 66 -4.71 4.31 22.86
N ILE A 67 -5.55 5.05 23.60
CA ILE A 67 -5.16 5.73 24.84
C ILE A 67 -6.18 5.39 25.92
N GLY A 68 -5.82 4.52 26.85
CA GLY A 68 -6.61 4.21 28.03
C GLY A 68 -5.96 4.70 29.34
N PRO A 69 -6.63 4.51 30.49
CA PRO A 69 -6.12 4.98 31.78
C PRO A 69 -4.76 4.37 32.15
N ARG A 70 -4.55 3.10 31.78
CA ARG A 70 -3.27 2.39 31.97
C ARG A 70 -2.13 2.99 31.14
N ASP A 71 -2.43 3.43 29.92
CA ASP A 71 -1.45 4.04 29.03
C ASP A 71 -1.04 5.42 29.56
N VAL A 72 -2.03 6.20 30.03
CA VAL A 72 -1.79 7.49 30.69
C VAL A 72 -0.90 7.33 31.93
N ALA A 73 -1.22 6.37 32.81
CA ALA A 73 -0.41 6.11 34.02
C ALA A 73 1.04 5.70 33.69
N ALA A 74 1.28 5.09 32.53
CA ALA A 74 2.60 4.68 32.05
C ALA A 74 3.27 5.68 31.10
N ALA A 75 2.70 6.88 30.93
CA ALA A 75 3.14 7.92 29.99
C ALA A 75 3.38 7.39 28.56
N GLN A 76 2.45 6.57 28.08
CA GLN A 76 2.52 5.93 26.77
C GLN A 76 1.18 5.96 26.04
N VAL A 77 1.20 5.51 24.79
CA VAL A 77 0.03 5.20 23.95
C VAL A 77 0.26 3.84 23.32
N MET A 78 -0.82 3.13 22.96
CA MET A 78 -0.71 1.89 22.21
C MET A 78 -0.89 2.18 20.72
N THR A 79 0.15 1.92 19.93
CA THR A 79 0.08 2.02 18.46
C THR A 79 -0.49 0.73 17.89
N ALA A 80 -1.38 0.84 16.90
CA ALA A 80 -1.97 -0.28 16.19
C ALA A 80 -1.90 0.00 14.67
N ARG A 81 -1.16 -0.84 13.93
CA ARG A 81 -1.02 -0.71 12.48
C ARG A 81 -2.20 -1.39 11.79
N ARG A 82 -2.70 -0.79 10.70
CA ARG A 82 -3.75 -1.39 9.87
C ARG A 82 -3.36 -2.77 9.33
N ALA A 83 -2.10 -2.92 8.92
CA ALA A 83 -1.57 -4.17 8.39
C ALA A 83 -1.34 -5.25 9.46
N GLY A 84 -1.66 -4.98 10.72
CA GLY A 84 -1.47 -5.87 11.86
C GLY A 84 -0.30 -5.45 12.76
N GLY A 85 -0.38 -5.89 14.02
CA GLY A 85 0.61 -5.58 15.05
C GLY A 85 0.23 -4.39 15.94
N LYS A 86 0.64 -4.50 17.20
CA LYS A 86 0.50 -3.45 18.22
C LYS A 86 1.81 -3.27 18.97
N ALA A 87 2.14 -2.03 19.33
CA ALA A 87 3.31 -1.73 20.14
C ALA A 87 3.08 -0.49 21.01
N PRO A 88 3.53 -0.48 22.27
CA PRO A 88 3.52 0.74 23.09
C PRO A 88 4.50 1.78 22.54
N ALA A 89 4.16 3.05 22.66
CA ALA A 89 5.01 4.19 22.33
C ALA A 89 4.93 5.24 23.43
N LYS A 90 6.06 5.80 23.85
CA LYS A 90 6.07 6.87 24.85
C LYS A 90 5.39 8.14 24.31
N VAL A 91 4.70 8.84 25.20
CA VAL A 91 4.11 10.16 24.88
C VAL A 91 5.22 11.17 24.61
N GLU A 92 6.29 11.11 25.39
CA GLU A 92 7.52 11.85 25.10
C GLU A 92 8.08 11.42 23.73
N GLY A 93 8.29 12.40 22.84
CA GLY A 93 8.78 12.13 21.49
C GLY A 93 7.78 11.42 20.57
N ILE A 94 6.49 11.38 20.91
CA ILE A 94 5.47 10.62 20.16
C ILE A 94 5.44 10.96 18.66
N ALA A 95 5.62 12.22 18.30
CA ALA A 95 5.61 12.63 16.89
C ALA A 95 6.72 11.97 16.07
N ARG A 96 7.93 11.87 16.63
CA ARG A 96 9.06 11.18 15.97
C ARG A 96 8.76 9.69 15.80
N THR A 97 8.23 9.05 16.85
CA THR A 97 7.85 7.64 16.80
C THR A 97 6.76 7.38 15.75
N VAL A 98 5.73 8.22 15.71
CA VAL A 98 4.64 8.09 14.73
C VAL A 98 5.13 8.30 13.30
N LEU A 99 6.02 9.26 13.05
CA LEU A 99 6.62 9.45 11.72
C LEU A 99 7.40 8.21 11.28
N ALA A 100 8.26 7.67 12.15
CA ALA A 100 9.02 6.46 11.87
C ALA A 100 8.09 5.27 11.54
N VAL A 101 7.02 5.07 12.33
CA VAL A 101 6.05 4.00 12.07
C VAL A 101 5.31 4.21 10.74
N LEU A 102 4.97 5.45 10.38
CA LEU A 102 4.34 5.74 9.09
C LEU A 102 5.29 5.47 7.91
N ASP A 103 6.57 5.78 8.04
CA ASP A 103 7.60 5.50 7.04
C ASP A 103 7.83 3.98 6.89
N GLU A 104 7.89 3.25 8.00
CA GLU A 104 7.95 1.78 7.97
C GLU A 104 6.73 1.17 7.28
N ILE A 105 5.52 1.66 7.58
CA ILE A 105 4.29 1.19 6.91
C ILE A 105 4.36 1.46 5.41
N GLN A 106 4.82 2.65 5.00
CA GLN A 106 4.97 2.99 3.58
C GLN A 106 5.97 2.06 2.89
N ALA A 107 7.14 1.85 3.49
CA ALA A 107 8.20 1.04 2.92
C ALA A 107 7.76 -0.43 2.80
N ALA A 108 7.11 -0.97 3.84
CA ALA A 108 6.60 -2.34 3.82
C ALA A 108 5.51 -2.55 2.75
N LEU A 109 4.56 -1.61 2.61
CA LEU A 109 3.53 -1.69 1.58
C LEU A 109 4.12 -1.60 0.17
N PHE A 110 5.08 -0.70 -0.04
CA PHE A 110 5.77 -0.57 -1.32
C PHE A 110 6.52 -1.85 -1.68
N GLN A 111 7.28 -2.39 -0.73
CA GLN A 111 8.08 -3.59 -0.94
C GLN A 111 7.19 -4.81 -1.25
N ALA A 112 6.13 -5.02 -0.47
CA ALA A 112 5.17 -6.09 -0.71
C ALA A 112 4.47 -5.97 -2.08
N ALA A 113 4.10 -4.75 -2.48
CA ALA A 113 3.50 -4.52 -3.80
C ALA A 113 4.48 -4.76 -4.94
N LYS A 114 5.75 -4.36 -4.78
CA LYS A 114 6.83 -4.59 -5.73
C LYS A 114 7.09 -6.09 -5.89
N GLU A 115 7.26 -6.82 -4.79
CA GLU A 115 7.46 -8.28 -4.80
C GLU A 115 6.29 -9.00 -5.46
N ARG A 116 5.05 -8.63 -5.13
CA ARG A 116 3.87 -9.19 -5.78
C ARG A 116 3.88 -8.91 -7.29
N ARG A 117 4.21 -7.68 -7.71
CA ARG A 117 4.29 -7.34 -9.13
C ARG A 117 5.33 -8.21 -9.84
N GLU A 118 6.53 -8.36 -9.29
CA GLU A 118 7.58 -9.17 -9.90
C GLU A 118 7.23 -10.66 -9.91
N ALA A 119 6.64 -11.19 -8.84
CA ALA A 119 6.19 -12.59 -8.77
C ALA A 119 5.06 -12.91 -9.77
N HIS A 120 4.26 -11.90 -10.11
CA HIS A 120 3.23 -11.96 -11.15
C HIS A 120 3.71 -11.38 -12.49
N SER A 121 5.02 -11.42 -12.77
CA SER A 121 5.57 -10.99 -14.04
C SER A 121 6.44 -12.07 -14.68
N ILE A 122 6.34 -12.24 -16.00
CA ILE A 122 7.30 -13.01 -16.79
C ILE A 122 8.16 -12.08 -17.64
N ARG A 123 9.46 -12.31 -17.66
CA ARG A 123 10.46 -11.46 -18.34
C ARG A 123 11.08 -12.19 -19.53
N GLY A 124 11.33 -11.46 -20.63
CA GLY A 124 11.87 -12.03 -21.86
C GLY A 124 11.01 -13.13 -22.49
N ALA A 125 9.68 -12.99 -22.41
CA ALA A 125 8.74 -14.03 -22.78
C ALA A 125 8.83 -14.43 -24.26
N THR A 126 8.80 -15.74 -24.50
CA THR A 126 8.53 -16.32 -25.82
C THR A 126 7.03 -16.32 -26.13
N LYS A 127 6.64 -16.53 -27.40
CA LYS A 127 5.23 -16.65 -27.79
C LYS A 127 4.48 -17.70 -26.95
N ALA A 128 5.09 -18.86 -26.75
CA ALA A 128 4.47 -19.96 -26.02
C ALA A 128 4.22 -19.60 -24.55
N GLN A 129 5.25 -19.10 -23.85
CA GLN A 129 5.14 -18.65 -22.46
C GLN A 129 4.12 -17.51 -22.31
N PHE A 130 4.12 -16.57 -23.26
CA PHE A 130 3.16 -15.46 -23.28
C PHE A 130 1.72 -15.95 -23.40
N LEU A 131 1.45 -16.88 -24.32
CA LEU A 131 0.11 -17.47 -24.51
C LEU A 131 -0.34 -18.25 -23.27
N GLU A 132 0.54 -19.04 -22.68
CA GLU A 132 0.27 -19.79 -21.45
C GLU A 132 -0.07 -18.84 -20.29
N PHE A 133 0.76 -17.81 -20.09
CA PHE A 133 0.60 -16.82 -19.04
C PHE A 133 -0.73 -16.06 -19.15
N MET A 134 -1.10 -15.63 -20.36
CA MET A 134 -2.37 -14.91 -20.57
C MET A 134 -3.60 -15.82 -20.45
N LYS A 135 -3.48 -17.12 -20.78
CA LYS A 135 -4.57 -18.10 -20.63
C LYS A 135 -4.79 -18.52 -19.17
N ALA A 136 -3.74 -18.53 -18.35
CA ALA A 136 -3.83 -18.91 -16.94
C ALA A 136 -4.76 -17.99 -16.12
N GLY A 137 -5.01 -16.75 -16.58
CA GLY A 137 -6.02 -15.86 -16.00
C GLY A 137 -5.70 -15.32 -14.60
N GLY A 138 -4.48 -15.53 -14.08
CA GLY A 138 -4.04 -15.06 -12.77
C GLY A 138 -3.70 -13.57 -12.69
N GLY A 139 -3.79 -12.86 -13.83
CA GLY A 139 -3.33 -11.48 -13.98
C GLY A 139 -1.81 -11.34 -13.91
N GLY A 140 -1.31 -10.14 -14.20
CA GLY A 140 0.12 -9.83 -14.15
C GLY A 140 0.66 -9.23 -15.45
N PHE A 141 1.99 -9.24 -15.60
CA PHE A 141 2.67 -8.60 -16.72
C PHE A 141 3.60 -9.55 -17.47
N ALA A 142 3.58 -9.48 -18.80
CA ALA A 142 4.55 -10.17 -19.63
C ALA A 142 5.43 -9.16 -20.36
N TYR A 143 6.74 -9.25 -20.17
CA TYR A 143 7.73 -8.46 -20.88
C TYR A 143 8.23 -9.28 -22.07
N GLY A 144 8.19 -8.72 -23.26
CA GLY A 144 8.67 -9.41 -24.45
C GLY A 144 9.06 -8.45 -25.55
N GLY A 145 9.92 -8.91 -26.46
CA GLY A 145 10.34 -8.11 -27.61
C GLY A 145 9.16 -7.75 -28.51
N PHE A 146 9.14 -6.54 -29.01
CA PHE A 146 8.11 -6.02 -29.88
C PHE A 146 8.72 -5.36 -31.12
N CYS A 147 8.24 -5.75 -32.30
CA CYS A 147 8.72 -5.20 -33.57
C CYS A 147 8.09 -3.85 -33.94
N GLY A 148 7.15 -3.31 -33.14
CA GLY A 148 6.44 -2.07 -33.45
C GLY A 148 5.32 -2.22 -34.49
N SER A 149 5.07 -3.43 -34.99
CA SER A 149 4.08 -3.66 -36.05
C SER A 149 2.65 -3.63 -35.49
N PRO A 150 1.75 -2.81 -36.08
CA PRO A 150 0.34 -2.81 -35.69
C PRO A 150 -0.35 -4.14 -36.00
N ILE A 151 0.16 -4.91 -36.96
CA ILE A 151 -0.34 -6.26 -37.26
C ILE A 151 -0.08 -7.19 -36.08
N CYS A 152 1.14 -7.21 -35.53
CA CYS A 152 1.46 -8.05 -34.38
C CYS A 152 0.67 -7.63 -33.15
N GLU A 153 0.50 -6.32 -32.91
CA GLU A 153 -0.30 -5.82 -31.80
C GLU A 153 -1.78 -6.24 -31.92
N ALA A 154 -2.37 -6.12 -33.11
CA ALA A 154 -3.75 -6.54 -33.37
C ALA A 154 -3.95 -8.06 -33.19
N GLU A 155 -3.00 -8.88 -33.66
CA GLU A 155 -3.04 -10.34 -33.49
C GLU A 155 -2.91 -10.74 -32.02
N ILE A 156 -1.97 -10.16 -31.28
CA ILE A 156 -1.81 -10.39 -29.84
C ILE A 156 -3.12 -10.08 -29.12
N LYS A 157 -3.69 -8.89 -29.36
CA LYS A 157 -4.95 -8.48 -28.74
C LYS A 157 -6.08 -9.44 -29.07
N ARG A 158 -6.21 -9.87 -30.33
CA ARG A 158 -7.25 -10.82 -30.75
C ARG A 158 -7.09 -12.18 -30.09
N GLU A 159 -5.86 -12.68 -29.94
CA GLU A 159 -5.59 -14.02 -29.42
C GLU A 159 -5.54 -14.10 -27.89
N THR A 160 -5.22 -13.00 -27.19
CA THR A 160 -4.98 -13.02 -25.74
C THR A 160 -5.71 -11.93 -24.95
N ALA A 161 -6.41 -11.01 -25.62
CA ALA A 161 -6.92 -9.77 -25.04
C ALA A 161 -5.86 -8.84 -24.42
N ALA A 162 -4.57 -9.18 -24.53
CA ALA A 162 -3.50 -8.36 -24.00
C ALA A 162 -3.18 -7.17 -24.91
N THR A 163 -2.77 -6.06 -24.30
CA THR A 163 -2.33 -4.85 -25.01
C THR A 163 -1.02 -4.35 -24.42
N VAL A 164 -0.28 -3.54 -25.19
CA VAL A 164 0.91 -2.84 -24.68
C VAL A 164 0.49 -1.90 -23.56
N ARG A 165 1.16 -1.98 -22.41
CA ARG A 165 0.95 -1.10 -21.25
C ARG A 165 1.98 0.00 -21.18
N VAL A 166 3.23 -0.34 -21.46
CA VAL A 166 4.33 0.61 -21.53
C VAL A 166 5.47 0.00 -22.33
N LEU A 167 6.26 0.87 -22.96
CA LEU A 167 7.61 0.55 -23.39
C LEU A 167 8.54 1.02 -22.26
N PRO A 168 9.05 0.11 -21.41
CA PRO A 168 9.72 0.51 -20.18
C PRO A 168 11.09 1.14 -20.45
N ASP A 169 11.47 2.06 -19.56
CA ASP A 169 12.83 2.58 -19.44
C ASP A 169 13.81 1.45 -19.11
N GLU A 170 15.09 1.68 -19.38
CA GLU A 170 16.14 0.65 -19.34
C GLU A 170 16.20 -0.09 -18.00
N GLU A 171 16.05 0.62 -16.88
CA GLU A 171 16.10 0.04 -15.53
C GLU A 171 14.93 -0.92 -15.21
N PHE A 172 13.85 -0.89 -16.00
CA PHE A 172 12.66 -1.73 -15.82
C PHE A 172 12.55 -2.87 -16.83
N ARG A 173 13.49 -2.96 -17.79
CA ARG A 173 13.56 -4.02 -18.80
C ARG A 173 13.97 -5.36 -18.21
N SER A 174 13.86 -6.42 -19.01
CA SER A 174 14.46 -7.70 -18.69
C SER A 174 15.99 -7.59 -18.59
N PRO A 175 16.66 -8.39 -17.74
CA PRO A 175 18.13 -8.39 -17.64
C PRO A 175 18.83 -8.60 -18.99
N GLN A 176 18.18 -9.35 -19.89
CA GLN A 176 18.58 -9.46 -21.29
C GLN A 176 17.43 -8.94 -22.15
N VAL A 177 17.65 -7.81 -22.81
CA VAL A 177 16.65 -7.19 -23.69
C VAL A 177 16.43 -8.09 -24.92
N PRO A 178 15.18 -8.53 -25.19
CA PRO A 178 14.89 -9.38 -26.34
C PRO A 178 15.24 -8.71 -27.67
N ARG A 179 16.02 -9.39 -28.51
CA ARG A 179 16.43 -8.90 -29.85
C ARG A 179 15.41 -9.21 -30.94
N THR A 180 14.48 -10.13 -30.68
CA THR A 180 13.42 -10.53 -31.62
C THR A 180 12.06 -10.31 -31.00
N CYS A 181 11.07 -10.04 -31.86
CA CYS A 181 9.70 -9.91 -31.45
C CYS A 181 9.18 -11.26 -30.95
N MET A 182 8.61 -11.27 -29.74
CA MET A 182 8.07 -12.49 -29.13
C MET A 182 6.96 -13.13 -29.98
N TRP A 183 6.33 -12.37 -30.86
CA TRP A 183 5.19 -12.82 -31.66
C TRP A 183 5.55 -13.34 -33.05
N CYS A 184 6.29 -12.54 -33.82
CA CYS A 184 6.59 -12.84 -35.23
C CYS A 184 8.06 -13.19 -35.51
N GLY A 185 8.94 -13.15 -34.50
CA GLY A 185 10.36 -13.50 -34.63
C GLY A 185 11.23 -12.47 -35.36
N LYS A 186 10.65 -11.46 -36.01
CA LYS A 186 11.39 -10.35 -36.65
C LYS A 186 12.20 -9.54 -35.63
N PRO A 187 13.18 -8.73 -36.06
CA PRO A 187 13.92 -7.85 -35.15
C PRO A 187 13.01 -7.01 -34.26
N SER A 188 13.35 -6.96 -32.97
CA SER A 188 12.67 -6.16 -31.96
C SER A 188 13.19 -4.72 -32.01
N ILE A 189 12.28 -3.75 -31.88
CA ILE A 189 12.65 -2.33 -31.76
C ILE A 189 12.54 -1.83 -30.31
N ALA A 190 11.80 -2.56 -29.47
CA ALA A 190 11.62 -2.27 -28.06
C ALA A 190 11.25 -3.54 -27.29
N GLU A 191 11.52 -3.58 -26.00
CA GLU A 191 10.79 -4.47 -25.11
C GLU A 191 9.47 -3.81 -24.73
N ALA A 192 8.37 -4.56 -24.72
CA ALA A 192 7.06 -4.07 -24.36
C ALA A 192 6.50 -4.86 -23.18
N VAL A 193 5.81 -4.16 -22.28
CA VAL A 193 5.03 -4.78 -21.20
C VAL A 193 3.61 -5.00 -21.69
N TRP A 194 3.13 -6.23 -21.58
CA TRP A 194 1.81 -6.67 -22.01
C TRP A 194 1.00 -7.14 -20.82
N ALA A 195 -0.28 -6.81 -20.81
CA ALA A 195 -1.25 -7.35 -19.84
C ALA A 195 -2.66 -7.34 -20.42
N GLN A 196 -3.52 -8.21 -19.90
CA GLN A 196 -4.97 -8.08 -20.05
C GLN A 196 -5.43 -6.87 -19.22
N ALA A 197 -6.13 -5.94 -19.87
CA ALA A 197 -6.62 -4.74 -19.21
C ALA A 197 -7.93 -5.00 -18.45
N TYR A 198 -8.18 -4.19 -17.41
CA TYR A 198 -9.45 -4.13 -16.68
C TYR A 198 -10.59 -3.61 -17.56
#